data_AF-A0A9E5NY84-F1
#
_entry.id   AF-A0A9E5NY84-F1
#
_cell.length_a   1.000
_cell.length_b   1.000
_cell.length_c   1.000
_cell.angle_alpha   90.00
_cell.angle_beta   90.00
_cell.angle_gamma   90.00
#
_symmetry.space_group_name_H-M   'P 1'
#
loop_
_entity.id
_entity.type
_entity.pdbx_description
1 polymer ?
#
loop_
_entity_poly.entity_id
_entity_poly.type
_entity_poly.pdbx_seq_one_letter_code
_entity_poly.pdbx_strand_id
1 'polypeptide(L)'
;MADPNPMSRRWRRRNLALRNASKWIDAVIVNSQKERRIYSPQFGLPEERFHLVPFHTNNLNPHYEAPGFAGLAAGRAERDYETFFEAIRGLDYPFIVVSDNATAAPYELPTNVKHYREIPRAQYYKLLRQASFVIVPLLDVQRSAGQVVILDAYAIGRPVVATRTVGTVDYVTEGETGLLCDPQSIDSLRTQILHMIENEDARQRMGQQALARVIRDHTFKVYVRKKLKVIRSVASGAKPAFT
;
A
#
# COMPACT_ATOMS: atom_id res chain seq x y z
N MET A 1 -1.75 -21.26 -4.33
CA MET A 1 -2.77 -20.23 -4.04
C MET A 1 -3.59 -20.65 -2.83
N ALA A 2 -3.85 -19.73 -1.90
CA ALA A 2 -4.79 -19.97 -0.80
C ALA A 2 -6.17 -20.27 -1.39
N ASP A 3 -6.85 -21.31 -0.90
CA ASP A 3 -8.21 -21.63 -1.31
C ASP A 3 -9.14 -20.47 -0.90
N PRO A 4 -9.75 -19.75 -1.85
CA PRO A 4 -10.54 -18.56 -1.57
C PRO A 4 -11.89 -18.90 -0.94
N ASN A 5 -12.32 -20.16 -0.95
CA ASN A 5 -13.61 -20.56 -0.39
C ASN A 5 -13.47 -20.84 1.12
N PRO A 6 -13.99 -19.97 2.01
CA PRO A 6 -13.86 -20.10 3.46
C PRO A 6 -14.62 -21.31 4.04
N MET A 7 -15.34 -22.07 3.22
CA MET A 7 -16.08 -23.25 3.66
C MET A 7 -15.51 -24.57 3.13
N SER A 8 -14.49 -24.54 2.28
CA SER A 8 -13.93 -25.77 1.70
C SER A 8 -13.32 -26.67 2.77
N ARG A 9 -13.35 -27.99 2.55
CA ARG A 9 -12.68 -28.96 3.45
C ARG A 9 -11.19 -28.65 3.62
N ARG A 10 -10.54 -28.17 2.55
CA ARG A 10 -9.12 -27.78 2.54
C ARG A 10 -8.88 -26.56 3.42
N TRP A 11 -9.73 -25.53 3.31
CA TRP A 11 -9.68 -24.33 4.14
C TRP A 11 -9.88 -24.67 5.62
N ARG A 12 -10.89 -25.49 5.94
CA ARG A 12 -11.21 -25.91 7.33
C ARG A 12 -10.03 -26.66 7.96
N ARG A 13 -9.45 -27.64 7.26
CA ARG A 13 -8.29 -28.41 7.75
C ARG A 13 -7.08 -27.50 7.97
N ARG A 14 -6.77 -26.62 7.01
CA ARG A 14 -5.67 -25.65 7.13
C ARG A 14 -5.86 -24.75 8.34
N ASN A 15 -7.05 -24.16 8.50
CA ASN A 15 -7.30 -23.23 9.60
C ASN A 15 -7.35 -23.92 10.95
N LEU A 16 -7.80 -25.18 11.04
CA LEU A 16 -7.70 -25.96 12.27
C LEU A 16 -6.23 -26.17 12.68
N ALA A 17 -5.36 -26.51 11.72
CA ALA A 17 -3.92 -26.63 11.97
C ALA A 17 -3.29 -25.28 12.39
N LEU A 18 -3.64 -24.19 11.70
CA LEU A 18 -3.20 -22.84 12.06
C LEU A 18 -3.65 -22.46 13.48
N ARG A 19 -4.92 -22.70 13.83
CA ARG A 19 -5.45 -22.44 15.18
C ARG A 19 -4.67 -23.19 16.24
N ASN A 20 -4.43 -24.49 16.03
CA ASN A 20 -3.65 -25.28 16.98
C ASN A 20 -2.21 -24.78 17.13
N ALA A 21 -1.55 -24.42 16.03
CA ALA A 21 -0.21 -23.82 16.07
C ALA A 21 -0.20 -22.44 16.75
N SER A 22 -1.30 -21.68 16.63
CA SER A 22 -1.41 -20.30 17.09
C SER A 22 -1.75 -20.15 18.57
N LYS A 23 -2.15 -21.22 19.28
CA LYS A 23 -2.56 -21.16 20.69
C LYS A 23 -1.51 -20.55 21.61
N TRP A 24 -0.24 -20.72 21.26
CA TRP A 24 0.92 -20.25 22.01
C TRP A 24 1.41 -18.86 21.57
N ILE A 25 0.67 -18.19 20.68
CA ILE A 25 1.01 -16.84 20.24
C ILE A 25 0.38 -15.83 21.20
N ASP A 26 1.23 -15.09 21.91
CA ASP A 26 0.79 -14.04 22.83
C ASP A 26 0.37 -12.75 22.12
N ALA A 27 1.00 -12.45 20.99
CA ALA A 27 0.75 -11.25 20.20
C ALA A 27 1.00 -11.48 18.70
N VAL A 28 0.14 -10.91 17.87
CA VAL A 28 0.26 -10.85 16.41
C VAL A 28 0.37 -9.38 16.01
N ILE A 29 1.38 -9.04 15.22
CA ILE A 29 1.49 -7.69 14.65
C ILE A 29 0.82 -7.69 13.28
N VAL A 30 -0.09 -6.74 13.07
CA VAL A 30 -0.76 -6.48 11.79
C VAL A 30 -0.44 -5.07 11.31
N ASN A 31 -0.58 -4.83 10.01
CA ASN A 31 -0.22 -3.55 9.38
C ASN A 31 -1.44 -2.72 8.99
N SER A 32 -2.64 -3.28 9.13
CA SER A 32 -3.94 -2.64 8.94
C SER A 32 -4.90 -2.95 10.10
N GLN A 33 -5.82 -2.03 10.41
CA GLN A 33 -6.89 -2.26 11.38
C GLN A 33 -7.81 -3.40 10.94
N LYS A 34 -8.14 -3.47 9.66
CA LYS A 34 -9.05 -4.48 9.09
C LYS A 34 -8.46 -5.89 9.17
N GLU A 35 -7.13 -6.03 9.12
CA GLU A 35 -6.46 -7.33 9.28
C GLU A 35 -6.72 -7.98 10.64
N ARG A 36 -6.97 -7.20 11.70
CA ARG A 36 -7.32 -7.74 13.03
C ARG A 36 -8.56 -8.61 12.95
N ARG A 37 -9.61 -8.09 12.31
CA ARG A 37 -10.92 -8.76 12.13
C ARG A 37 -10.84 -9.94 11.17
N ILE A 38 -9.98 -9.85 10.16
CA ILE A 38 -9.78 -10.90 9.15
C ILE A 38 -9.00 -12.09 9.74
N TYR A 39 -7.96 -11.83 10.54
CA TYR A 39 -7.05 -12.85 11.04
C TYR A 39 -7.47 -13.44 12.38
N SER A 40 -8.12 -12.69 13.27
CA SER A 40 -8.69 -13.20 14.52
C SER A 40 -9.41 -14.56 14.38
N PRO A 41 -10.42 -14.72 13.51
CA PRO A 41 -11.10 -16.01 13.33
C PRO A 41 -10.23 -17.08 12.66
N GLN A 42 -9.24 -16.70 11.84
CA GLN A 42 -8.35 -17.66 11.17
C GLN A 42 -7.36 -18.28 12.14
N PHE A 43 -6.79 -17.48 13.03
CA PHE A 43 -5.85 -17.92 14.07
C PHE A 43 -6.58 -18.46 15.31
N GLY A 44 -7.88 -18.16 15.48
CA GLY A 44 -8.63 -18.54 16.68
C GLY A 44 -8.14 -17.80 17.92
N LEU A 45 -7.70 -16.56 17.73
CA LEU A 45 -7.17 -15.69 18.78
C LEU A 45 -8.08 -14.47 18.92
N PRO A 46 -8.26 -13.93 20.13
CA PRO A 46 -9.12 -12.77 20.33
C PRO A 46 -8.46 -11.50 19.74
N GLU A 47 -9.26 -10.52 19.28
CA GLU A 47 -8.76 -9.35 18.54
C GLU A 47 -7.77 -8.49 19.34
N GLU A 48 -7.77 -8.59 20.66
CA GLU A 48 -6.86 -7.89 21.56
C GLU A 48 -5.41 -8.37 21.43
N ARG A 49 -5.19 -9.60 20.92
CA ARG A 49 -3.85 -10.10 20.60
C ARG A 49 -3.31 -9.57 19.28
N PHE A 50 -4.10 -8.85 18.49
CA PHE A 50 -3.67 -8.28 17.22
C PHE A 50 -3.33 -6.79 17.41
N HIS A 51 -2.05 -6.47 17.32
CA HIS A 51 -1.53 -5.13 17.52
C HIS A 51 -1.22 -4.46 16.19
N LEU A 52 -1.81 -3.30 15.95
CA LEU A 52 -1.52 -2.50 14.78
C LEU A 52 -0.12 -1.87 14.90
N VAL A 53 0.77 -2.23 13.99
CA VAL A 53 2.04 -1.53 13.80
C VAL A 53 2.17 -1.22 12.31
N PRO A 54 1.82 0.00 11.88
CA PRO A 54 1.90 0.37 10.46
C PRO A 54 3.33 0.29 9.94
N PHE A 55 3.50 0.00 8.66
CA PHE A 55 4.81 -0.05 7.99
C PHE A 55 5.56 1.29 8.07
N HIS A 56 6.86 1.23 7.81
CA HIS A 56 7.71 2.40 7.65
C HIS A 56 8.12 2.59 6.20
N THR A 57 8.50 3.83 5.86
CA THR A 57 9.19 4.11 4.59
C THR A 57 10.57 3.47 4.61
N ASN A 58 11.02 3.00 3.44
CA ASN A 58 12.38 2.50 3.26
C ASN A 58 13.27 3.49 2.49
N ASN A 59 12.73 4.66 2.12
CA ASN A 59 13.48 5.70 1.45
C ASN A 59 14.43 6.39 2.45
N LEU A 60 15.73 6.10 2.34
CA LEU A 60 16.76 6.61 3.26
C LEU A 60 17.31 7.99 2.86
N ASN A 61 17.04 8.44 1.62
CA ASN A 61 17.44 9.75 1.13
C ASN A 61 16.26 10.44 0.42
N PRO A 62 15.21 10.80 1.19
CA PRO A 62 14.08 11.51 0.64
C PRO A 62 14.46 12.94 0.29
N HIS A 63 14.24 13.31 -0.96
CA HIS A 63 14.23 14.71 -1.40
C HIS A 63 13.27 14.85 -2.57
N TYR A 64 12.72 16.05 -2.67
CA TYR A 64 11.83 16.45 -3.76
C TYR A 64 12.66 16.83 -5.00
N GLU A 65 12.15 16.52 -6.18
CA GLU A 65 12.63 17.04 -7.46
C GLU A 65 11.43 17.61 -8.23
N ALA A 66 11.63 18.54 -9.16
CA ALA A 66 10.54 18.97 -10.03
C ALA A 66 10.01 17.78 -10.85
N PRO A 67 8.68 17.62 -11.02
CA PRO A 67 8.14 16.53 -11.82
C PRO A 67 8.57 16.60 -13.28
N GLY A 68 8.84 15.44 -13.88
CA GLY A 68 9.10 15.27 -15.32
C GLY A 68 8.02 14.48 -16.05
N PHE A 69 7.04 13.91 -15.35
CA PHE A 69 5.90 13.19 -15.93
C PHE A 69 4.72 13.15 -14.95
N ALA A 70 3.55 12.70 -15.41
CA ALA A 70 2.33 12.73 -14.62
C ALA A 70 2.37 11.72 -13.46
N GLY A 71 2.30 10.42 -13.76
CA GLY A 71 2.12 9.39 -12.74
C GLY A 71 3.12 8.25 -12.81
N LEU A 72 3.55 7.76 -11.64
CA LEU A 72 4.30 6.50 -11.51
C LEU A 72 3.40 5.43 -10.87
N ALA A 73 3.21 4.30 -11.55
CA ALA A 73 2.66 3.09 -10.92
C ALA A 73 3.78 2.10 -10.62
N ALA A 74 3.81 1.53 -9.41
CA ALA A 74 4.89 0.61 -9.05
C ALA A 74 4.46 -0.49 -8.08
N GLY A 75 5.16 -1.63 -8.18
CA GLY A 75 5.06 -2.76 -7.26
C GLY A 75 4.86 -4.09 -7.97
N ARG A 76 4.80 -5.14 -7.15
CA ARG A 76 4.76 -6.55 -7.59
C ARG A 76 3.46 -7.21 -7.16
N ALA A 77 3.32 -7.46 -5.86
CA ALA A 77 2.17 -8.16 -5.30
C ALA A 77 0.84 -7.40 -5.52
N GLU A 78 -0.17 -8.17 -5.92
CA GLU A 78 -1.58 -7.78 -6.04
C GLU A 78 -1.84 -6.52 -6.87
N ARG A 79 -0.98 -6.20 -7.84
CA ARG A 79 -1.19 -5.04 -8.72
C ARG A 79 -2.26 -5.31 -9.76
N ASP A 80 -3.13 -4.33 -9.94
CA ASP A 80 -4.14 -4.32 -10.98
C ASP A 80 -3.70 -3.39 -12.12
N TYR A 81 -2.66 -3.81 -12.87
CA TYR A 81 -2.16 -3.01 -13.99
C TYR A 81 -3.13 -2.97 -15.17
N GLU A 82 -4.01 -3.97 -15.30
CA GLU A 82 -5.04 -4.01 -16.34
C GLU A 82 -6.01 -2.83 -16.21
N THR A 83 -6.66 -2.69 -15.04
CA THR A 83 -7.54 -1.55 -14.75
C THR A 83 -6.80 -0.22 -14.89
N PHE A 84 -5.53 -0.17 -14.44
CA PHE A 84 -4.70 1.03 -14.58
C PHE A 84 -4.45 1.41 -16.04
N PHE A 85 -4.07 0.47 -16.89
CA PHE A 85 -3.80 0.74 -18.30
C PHE A 85 -5.05 1.22 -19.04
N GLU A 86 -6.21 0.62 -18.77
CA GLU A 86 -7.47 1.09 -19.35
C GLU A 86 -7.86 2.48 -18.82
N ALA A 87 -7.64 2.76 -17.54
CA ALA A 87 -7.95 4.07 -16.95
C ALA A 87 -7.14 5.22 -17.58
N ILE A 88 -5.90 4.97 -18.00
CA ILE A 88 -5.04 6.00 -18.61
C ILE A 88 -5.03 5.98 -20.14
N ARG A 89 -5.69 5.01 -20.77
CA ARG A 89 -5.76 4.90 -22.23
C ARG A 89 -6.37 6.17 -22.83
N GLY A 90 -5.74 6.68 -23.88
CA GLY A 90 -6.17 7.91 -24.56
C GLY A 90 -5.88 9.22 -23.81
N LEU A 91 -5.17 9.20 -22.68
CA LEU A 91 -4.69 10.42 -22.03
C LEU A 91 -3.39 10.90 -22.67
N ASP A 92 -3.28 12.21 -22.94
CA ASP A 92 -2.07 12.83 -23.51
C ASP A 92 -1.04 13.22 -22.42
N TYR A 93 -0.84 12.33 -21.45
CA TYR A 93 0.07 12.54 -20.32
C TYR A 93 0.99 11.34 -20.15
N PRO A 94 2.30 11.55 -19.90
CA PRO A 94 3.25 10.45 -19.75
C PRO A 94 3.13 9.76 -18.39
N PHE A 95 3.08 8.43 -18.42
CA PHE A 95 3.10 7.57 -17.24
C PHE A 95 4.27 6.61 -17.25
N ILE A 96 4.74 6.24 -16.07
CA ILE A 96 5.79 5.23 -15.91
C ILE A 96 5.26 4.08 -15.07
N VAL A 97 5.58 2.85 -15.47
CA VAL A 97 5.33 1.64 -14.67
C VAL A 97 6.64 0.99 -14.27
N VAL A 98 6.72 0.56 -13.01
CA VAL A 98 7.84 -0.25 -12.49
C VAL A 98 7.31 -1.53 -11.84
N SER A 99 7.58 -2.67 -12.46
CA SER A 99 7.17 -3.99 -11.95
C SER A 99 8.31 -5.02 -11.98
N ASP A 100 8.04 -6.24 -11.49
CA ASP A 100 8.87 -7.40 -11.84
C ASP A 100 8.44 -8.00 -13.19
N ASN A 101 9.17 -9.01 -13.65
CA ASN A 101 8.86 -9.72 -14.89
C ASN A 101 7.58 -10.56 -14.80
N ALA A 102 7.22 -11.05 -13.61
CA ALA A 102 6.05 -11.92 -13.41
C ALA A 102 4.72 -11.14 -13.45
N THR A 103 4.70 -9.92 -12.90
CA THR A 103 3.50 -9.06 -12.89
C THR A 103 3.35 -8.31 -14.21
N ALA A 104 4.38 -8.30 -15.05
CA ALA A 104 4.31 -7.84 -16.42
C ALA A 104 3.63 -8.90 -17.32
N ALA A 105 2.38 -9.24 -17.01
CA ALA A 105 1.54 -10.05 -17.88
C ALA A 105 1.32 -9.34 -19.24
N PRO A 106 0.89 -10.04 -20.31
CA PRO A 106 1.00 -9.56 -21.68
C PRO A 106 -0.11 -8.56 -22.04
N TYR A 107 -0.17 -7.43 -21.34
CA TYR A 107 -1.05 -6.33 -21.68
C TYR A 107 -0.45 -5.52 -22.83
N GLU A 108 -1.30 -5.04 -23.73
CA GLU A 108 -0.90 -4.01 -24.70
C GLU A 108 -0.71 -2.69 -23.96
N LEU A 109 0.54 -2.22 -23.92
CA LEU A 109 0.88 -0.98 -23.24
C LEU A 109 0.26 0.22 -23.97
N PRO A 110 -0.45 1.12 -23.25
CA PRO A 110 -0.83 2.40 -23.81
C PRO A 110 0.38 3.18 -24.34
N THR A 111 0.20 3.93 -25.42
CA THR A 111 1.30 4.67 -26.10
C THR A 111 2.00 5.70 -25.21
N ASN A 112 1.30 6.19 -24.18
CA ASN A 112 1.78 7.14 -23.19
C ASN A 112 2.46 6.48 -21.97
N VAL A 113 2.73 5.17 -22.01
CA VAL A 113 3.35 4.43 -20.91
C VAL A 113 4.77 3.99 -21.24
N LYS A 114 5.71 4.30 -20.34
CA LYS A 114 7.02 3.65 -20.30
C LYS A 114 7.08 2.61 -19.19
N HIS A 115 7.27 1.34 -19.54
CA HIS A 115 7.34 0.24 -18.58
C HIS A 115 8.80 -0.21 -18.34
N TYR A 116 9.24 -0.13 -17.09
CA TYR A 116 10.50 -0.68 -16.63
C TYR A 116 10.27 -1.96 -15.81
N ARG A 117 11.09 -2.98 -16.04
CA ARG A 117 11.02 -4.27 -15.35
C ARG A 117 12.32 -4.53 -14.62
N GLU A 118 12.22 -5.00 -13.37
CA GLU A 118 13.36 -5.45 -12.55
C GLU A 118 14.53 -4.45 -12.47
N ILE A 119 14.20 -3.16 -12.32
CA ILE A 119 15.23 -2.12 -12.21
C ILE A 119 15.85 -2.08 -10.81
N PRO A 120 17.12 -1.61 -10.70
CA PRO A 120 17.75 -1.32 -9.42
C PRO A 120 16.94 -0.33 -8.61
N ARG A 121 16.96 -0.49 -7.28
CA ARG A 121 16.21 0.35 -6.35
C ARG A 121 16.58 1.84 -6.44
N ALA A 122 17.84 2.16 -6.73
CA ALA A 122 18.27 3.54 -6.94
C ALA A 122 17.58 4.18 -8.16
N GLN A 123 17.38 3.42 -9.24
CA GLN A 123 16.68 3.88 -10.42
C GLN A 123 15.18 4.06 -10.15
N TYR A 124 14.57 3.15 -9.39
CA TYR A 124 13.19 3.33 -8.92
C TYR A 124 13.02 4.64 -8.14
N TYR A 125 13.92 4.95 -7.21
CA TYR A 125 13.85 6.20 -6.46
C TYR A 125 14.05 7.45 -7.32
N LYS A 126 14.89 7.38 -8.35
CA LYS A 126 15.02 8.47 -9.32
C LYS A 126 13.69 8.72 -10.06
N LEU A 127 13.05 7.67 -10.55
CA LEU A 127 11.75 7.80 -11.23
C LEU A 127 10.67 8.32 -10.28
N LEU A 128 10.65 7.81 -9.04
CA LEU A 128 9.71 8.23 -8.00
C LEU A 128 9.79 9.74 -7.75
N ARG A 129 11.00 10.32 -7.68
CA ARG A 129 11.22 11.76 -7.48
C ARG A 129 10.68 12.62 -8.62
N GLN A 130 10.70 12.09 -9.84
CA GLN A 130 10.26 12.79 -11.04
C GLN A 130 8.76 12.62 -11.34
N ALA A 131 8.03 11.78 -10.62
CA ALA A 131 6.58 11.64 -10.78
C ALA A 131 5.83 12.82 -10.16
N SER A 132 4.73 13.30 -10.76
CA SER A 132 3.88 14.33 -10.11
C SER A 132 3.05 13.73 -8.97
N PHE A 133 2.58 12.50 -9.15
CA PHE A 133 1.88 11.69 -8.15
C PHE A 133 2.14 10.19 -8.38
N VAL A 134 1.77 9.35 -7.42
CA VAL A 134 2.00 7.89 -7.50
C VAL A 134 0.68 7.14 -7.51
N ILE A 135 0.55 6.14 -8.39
CA ILE A 135 -0.63 5.29 -8.48
C ILE A 135 -0.29 3.92 -7.88
N VAL A 136 -1.16 3.42 -7.00
CA VAL A 136 -1.04 2.10 -6.38
C VAL A 136 -2.31 1.31 -6.71
N PRO A 137 -2.44 0.81 -7.95
CA PRO A 137 -3.61 0.04 -8.36
C PRO A 137 -3.48 -1.37 -7.78
N LEU A 138 -4.51 -1.82 -7.06
CA LEU A 138 -4.52 -3.11 -6.40
C LEU A 138 -5.76 -3.91 -6.80
N LEU A 139 -5.60 -5.23 -6.88
CA LEU A 139 -6.73 -6.16 -6.91
C LEU A 139 -7.49 -6.09 -5.56
N ASP A 140 -8.77 -6.46 -5.56
CA ASP A 140 -9.54 -6.57 -4.31
C ASP A 140 -9.08 -7.77 -3.49
N VAL A 141 -8.18 -7.52 -2.53
CA VAL A 141 -7.56 -8.55 -1.71
C VAL A 141 -7.76 -8.29 -0.23
N GLN A 142 -7.99 -9.36 0.52
CA GLN A 142 -8.19 -9.34 1.97
C GLN A 142 -6.85 -9.38 2.75
N ARG A 143 -5.79 -8.79 2.19
CA ARG A 143 -4.46 -8.70 2.83
C ARG A 143 -3.82 -7.34 2.57
N SER A 144 -2.88 -6.96 3.43
CA SER A 144 -2.01 -5.81 3.20
C SER A 144 -1.22 -5.91 1.91
N ALA A 145 -1.37 -4.92 1.04
CA ALA A 145 -0.53 -4.68 -0.14
C ALA A 145 -0.40 -3.17 -0.41
N GLY A 146 0.66 -2.79 -1.11
CA GLY A 146 0.84 -1.40 -1.59
C GLY A 146 1.53 -0.43 -0.62
N GLN A 147 1.60 -0.74 0.68
CA GLN A 147 2.04 0.24 1.70
C GLN A 147 3.45 0.78 1.48
N VAL A 148 4.40 -0.07 1.07
CA VAL A 148 5.79 0.38 0.85
C VAL A 148 5.86 1.45 -0.24
N VAL A 149 5.09 1.29 -1.33
CA VAL A 149 5.07 2.26 -2.44
C VAL A 149 4.40 3.56 -2.00
N ILE A 150 3.33 3.48 -1.21
CA ILE A 150 2.67 4.67 -0.62
C ILE A 150 3.66 5.44 0.26
N LEU A 151 4.36 4.75 1.16
CA LEU A 151 5.28 5.38 2.10
C LEU A 151 6.55 5.90 1.43
N ASP A 152 7.02 5.26 0.37
CA ASP A 152 8.13 5.79 -0.43
C ASP A 152 7.70 7.06 -1.18
N ALA A 153 6.47 7.13 -1.71
CA ALA A 153 5.90 8.33 -2.32
C ALA A 153 5.75 9.49 -1.31
N TYR A 154 5.19 9.20 -0.14
CA TYR A 154 5.04 10.20 0.92
C TYR A 154 6.39 10.76 1.37
N ALA A 155 7.44 9.91 1.45
CA ALA A 155 8.76 10.32 1.89
C ALA A 155 9.35 11.44 1.03
N ILE A 156 8.95 11.58 -0.24
CA ILE A 156 9.40 12.65 -1.13
C ILE A 156 8.31 13.69 -1.42
N GLY A 157 7.24 13.69 -0.63
CA GLY A 157 6.14 14.65 -0.77
C GLY A 157 5.28 14.44 -2.02
N ARG A 158 5.07 13.19 -2.44
CA ARG A 158 4.13 12.86 -3.53
C ARG A 158 2.82 12.33 -2.96
N PRO A 159 1.67 12.90 -3.38
CA PRO A 159 0.40 12.30 -3.05
C PRO A 159 0.19 11.01 -3.85
N VAL A 160 -0.75 10.20 -3.40
CA VAL A 160 -1.05 8.91 -4.02
C VAL A 160 -2.50 8.83 -4.52
N VAL A 161 -2.72 8.08 -5.59
CA VAL A 161 -4.03 7.50 -5.92
C VAL A 161 -3.92 6.01 -5.67
N ALA A 162 -4.71 5.47 -4.74
CA ALA A 162 -4.64 4.06 -4.39
C ALA A 162 -6.00 3.39 -4.44
N THR A 163 -6.05 2.11 -4.81
CA THR A 163 -7.28 1.33 -4.71
C THR A 163 -7.68 1.17 -3.23
N ARG A 164 -8.96 1.33 -2.92
CA ARG A 164 -9.55 1.15 -1.59
C ARG A 164 -9.54 -0.33 -1.20
N THR A 165 -8.49 -0.77 -0.51
CA THR A 165 -8.31 -2.15 -0.03
C THR A 165 -8.13 -2.20 1.48
N VAL A 166 -8.06 -3.41 2.05
CA VAL A 166 -7.68 -3.61 3.46
C VAL A 166 -6.39 -2.86 3.82
N GLY A 167 -5.37 -2.93 2.97
CA GLY A 167 -4.05 -2.40 3.27
C GLY A 167 -3.86 -0.90 3.08
N THR A 168 -4.69 -0.24 2.26
CA THR A 168 -4.46 1.15 1.83
C THR A 168 -5.28 2.18 2.58
N VAL A 169 -6.48 1.83 3.04
CA VAL A 169 -7.39 2.76 3.74
C VAL A 169 -6.85 3.28 5.06
N ASP A 170 -5.90 2.57 5.68
CA ASP A 170 -5.24 3.00 6.91
C ASP A 170 -4.04 3.95 6.66
N TYR A 171 -3.62 4.11 5.40
CA TYR A 171 -2.43 4.89 4.99
C TYR A 171 -2.79 6.12 4.16
N VAL A 172 -3.91 6.09 3.43
CA VAL A 172 -4.39 7.19 2.60
C VAL A 172 -5.54 7.89 3.29
N THR A 173 -5.36 9.16 3.61
CA THR A 173 -6.44 10.04 4.06
C THR A 173 -6.93 10.83 2.85
N GLU A 174 -8.15 10.53 2.40
CA GLU A 174 -8.75 11.12 1.20
C GLU A 174 -8.79 12.64 1.26
N GLY A 175 -8.31 13.31 0.20
CA GLY A 175 -8.25 14.76 0.10
C GLY A 175 -7.10 15.40 0.89
N GLU A 176 -6.48 14.66 1.81
CA GLU A 176 -5.36 15.15 2.62
C GLU A 176 -4.01 14.63 2.15
N THR A 177 -3.83 13.32 1.97
CA THR A 177 -2.53 12.75 1.58
C THR A 177 -2.58 12.05 0.21
N GLY A 178 -3.78 11.93 -0.35
CA GLY A 178 -4.05 11.25 -1.60
C GLY A 178 -5.54 11.04 -1.83
N LEU A 179 -5.85 10.19 -2.81
CA LEU A 179 -7.21 9.84 -3.21
C LEU A 179 -7.37 8.33 -3.26
N LEU A 180 -8.59 7.86 -3.03
CA LEU A 180 -8.94 6.45 -3.13
C LEU A 180 -9.89 6.21 -4.31
N CYS A 181 -9.66 5.12 -5.02
CA CYS A 181 -10.57 4.62 -6.06
C CYS A 181 -11.11 3.24 -5.71
N ASP A 182 -12.21 2.85 -6.33
CA ASP A 182 -12.81 1.55 -6.07
C ASP A 182 -12.03 0.42 -6.78
N PRO A 183 -11.97 -0.79 -6.20
CA PRO A 183 -11.30 -1.93 -6.83
C PRO A 183 -11.88 -2.26 -8.20
N GLN A 184 -11.01 -2.52 -9.17
CA GLN A 184 -11.36 -2.95 -10.52
C GLN A 184 -12.33 -2.00 -11.27
N SER A 185 -12.42 -0.73 -10.84
CA SER A 185 -13.24 0.29 -11.48
C SER A 185 -12.35 1.24 -12.29
N ILE A 186 -12.41 1.09 -13.61
CA ILE A 186 -11.70 1.95 -14.58
C ILE A 186 -12.12 3.40 -14.39
N ASP A 187 -13.43 3.67 -14.31
CA ASP A 187 -13.97 5.03 -14.19
C ASP A 187 -13.57 5.71 -12.87
N SER A 188 -13.64 4.97 -11.76
CA SER A 188 -13.24 5.47 -10.44
C SER A 188 -11.75 5.82 -10.45
N LEU A 189 -10.89 4.93 -10.96
CA LEU A 189 -9.45 5.19 -11.05
C LEU A 189 -9.12 6.36 -11.99
N ARG A 190 -9.74 6.40 -13.17
CA ARG A 190 -9.54 7.48 -14.15
C ARG A 190 -9.94 8.84 -13.58
N THR A 191 -11.07 8.91 -12.88
CA THR A 191 -11.54 10.14 -12.23
C THR A 191 -10.50 10.69 -11.25
N GLN A 192 -9.92 9.84 -10.40
CA GLN A 192 -8.89 10.29 -9.45
C GLN A 192 -7.57 10.67 -10.13
N ILE A 193 -7.18 9.98 -11.20
CA ILE A 193 -6.00 10.31 -12.00
C ILE A 193 -6.17 11.69 -12.67
N LEU A 194 -7.32 11.94 -13.30
CA LEU A 194 -7.62 13.24 -13.91
C LEU A 194 -7.64 14.36 -12.87
N HIS A 195 -8.25 14.12 -11.71
CA HIS A 195 -8.20 15.09 -10.61
C HIS A 195 -6.76 15.46 -10.23
N MET A 196 -5.88 14.46 -10.08
CA MET A 196 -4.46 14.72 -9.78
C MET A 196 -3.73 15.47 -10.90
N ILE A 197 -4.11 15.28 -12.16
CA ILE A 197 -3.53 15.99 -13.31
C ILE A 197 -3.98 17.45 -13.31
N GLU A 198 -5.29 17.67 -13.22
CA GLU A 198 -5.95 18.97 -13.42
C GLU A 198 -5.81 19.91 -12.23
N ASN A 199 -5.61 19.38 -11.02
CA ASN A 199 -5.63 20.17 -9.78
C ASN A 199 -4.24 20.21 -9.12
N GLU A 200 -3.34 21.01 -9.70
CA GLU A 200 -1.96 21.14 -9.21
C GLU A 200 -1.87 21.58 -7.75
N ASP A 201 -2.60 22.62 -7.35
CA ASP A 201 -2.54 23.12 -5.97
C ASP A 201 -3.01 22.07 -4.96
N ALA A 202 -4.06 21.32 -5.30
CA ALA A 202 -4.54 20.22 -4.47
C ALA A 202 -3.48 19.12 -4.37
N ARG A 203 -2.89 18.72 -5.50
CA ARG A 203 -1.81 17.73 -5.57
C ARG A 203 -0.60 18.15 -4.71
N GLN A 204 -0.17 19.41 -4.81
CA GLN A 204 0.96 19.91 -4.01
C GLN A 204 0.64 19.95 -2.51
N ARG A 205 -0.54 20.43 -2.12
CA ARG A 205 -1.00 20.41 -0.72
C ARG A 205 -1.04 18.98 -0.18
N MET A 206 -1.58 18.04 -0.96
CA MET A 206 -1.63 16.63 -0.53
C MET A 206 -0.24 16.03 -0.36
N GLY A 207 0.70 16.37 -1.25
CA GLY A 207 2.09 15.98 -1.14
C GLY A 207 2.78 16.48 0.13
N GLN A 208 2.52 17.73 0.52
CA GLN A 208 3.05 18.29 1.77
C GLN A 208 2.50 17.58 3.01
N GLN A 209 1.19 17.30 3.04
CA GLN A 209 0.58 16.56 4.15
C GLN A 209 1.06 15.11 4.21
N ALA A 210 1.24 14.46 3.06
CA ALA A 210 1.84 13.14 2.94
C ALA A 210 3.26 13.10 3.54
N LEU A 211 4.09 14.11 3.22
CA LEU A 211 5.43 14.24 3.79
C LEU A 211 5.41 14.47 5.31
N ALA A 212 4.53 15.34 5.81
CA ALA A 212 4.37 15.55 7.24
C ALA A 212 3.96 14.24 7.95
N ARG A 213 3.03 13.49 7.34
CA ARG A 213 2.53 12.21 7.87
C ARG A 213 3.62 11.16 7.99
N VAL A 214 4.43 10.95 6.94
CA VAL A 214 5.46 9.90 6.95
C VAL A 214 6.58 10.20 7.95
N ILE A 215 6.99 11.46 8.07
CA ILE A 215 8.00 11.91 9.05
C ILE A 215 7.50 11.67 10.48
N ARG A 216 6.22 12.00 10.74
CA ARG A 216 5.62 11.84 12.07
C ARG A 216 5.43 10.37 12.46
N ASP A 217 4.88 9.55 11.56
CA ASP A 217 4.28 8.27 11.94
C ASP A 217 4.95 7.02 11.37
N HIS A 218 5.74 7.16 10.31
CA HIS A 218 6.20 6.06 9.46
C HIS A 218 7.72 6.07 9.19
N THR A 219 8.51 6.72 10.03
CA THR A 219 9.97 6.53 10.01
C THR A 219 10.34 5.18 10.61
N PHE A 220 11.50 4.64 10.24
CA PHE A 220 12.02 3.40 10.81
C PHE A 220 12.12 3.46 12.35
N LYS A 221 12.55 4.61 12.89
CA LYS A 221 12.63 4.84 14.35
C LYS A 221 11.25 4.73 15.01
N VAL A 222 10.22 5.33 14.42
CA VAL A 222 8.84 5.26 14.95
C VAL A 222 8.31 3.83 14.88
N TYR A 223 8.55 3.12 13.78
CA TYR A 223 8.18 1.72 13.62
C TYR A 223 8.81 0.82 14.68
N VAL A 224 10.13 0.90 14.87
CA VAL A 224 10.84 0.12 15.90
C VAL A 224 10.31 0.45 17.30
N ARG A 225 10.07 1.73 17.60
CA ARG A 225 9.47 2.14 18.88
C ARG A 225 8.11 1.49 19.11
N LYS A 226 7.22 1.50 18.10
CA LYS A 226 5.89 0.86 18.17
C LYS A 226 6.01 -0.65 18.36
N LYS A 227 6.91 -1.33 17.62
CA LYS A 227 7.18 -2.77 17.79
C LYS A 227 7.68 -3.12 19.20
N LEU A 228 8.66 -2.38 19.70
CA LEU A 228 9.22 -2.60 21.03
C LEU A 228 8.16 -2.38 22.13
N LYS A 229 7.22 -1.44 21.94
CA LYS A 229 6.09 -1.26 22.87
C LYS A 229 5.25 -2.54 22.99
N VAL A 230 4.93 -3.19 21.86
CA VAL A 230 4.18 -4.46 21.84
C VAL A 230 4.99 -5.59 22.48
N ILE A 231 6.28 -5.72 22.15
CA ILE A 231 7.13 -6.76 22.72
C ILE A 231 7.24 -6.61 24.24
N ARG A 232 7.46 -5.38 24.73
CA ARG A 232 7.56 -5.10 26.17
C ARG A 232 6.24 -5.34 26.91
N SER A 233 5.10 -5.01 26.31
CA SER A 233 3.81 -5.28 26.96
C SER A 233 3.61 -6.79 27.17
N VAL A 234 3.90 -7.60 26.16
CA VAL A 234 3.84 -9.07 26.26
C VAL A 234 4.79 -9.58 27.34
N ALA A 235 6.05 -9.15 27.33
CA ALA A 235 7.06 -9.60 28.29
C ALA A 235 6.72 -9.27 29.75
N SER A 236 6.01 -8.15 29.99
CA SER A 236 5.61 -7.71 31.33
C SER A 236 4.32 -8.34 31.85
N GLY A 237 3.60 -9.13 31.03
CA GLY A 237 2.24 -9.60 31.34
C GLY A 237 1.17 -8.50 31.31
N ALA A 238 1.54 -7.24 31.06
CA ALA A 238 0.62 -6.13 30.93
C ALA A 238 -0.06 -6.14 29.55
N LYS A 239 -1.39 -6.05 29.52
CA LYS A 239 -2.12 -5.85 28.26
C LYS A 239 -1.78 -4.46 27.71
N PRO A 240 -1.27 -4.33 26.47
CA PRO A 240 -0.99 -3.01 25.90
C PRO A 240 -2.30 -2.24 25.73
N ALA A 241 -2.33 -0.99 26.21
CA ALA A 241 -3.44 -0.07 25.96
C ALA A 241 -3.52 0.25 24.46
N PHE A 242 -4.72 0.10 23.89
CA PHE A 242 -5.02 0.46 22.50
C PHE A 242 -5.17 1.99 22.43
N THR A 243 -4.29 2.63 21.66
CA THR A 243 -4.40 4.05 21.26
C THR A 243 -4.14 4.13 19.77
#